data_AF-A0A923D510-F1
#
_entry.id   AF-A0A923D510-F1
#
_cell.length_a   1.000
_cell.length_b   1.000
_cell.length_c   1.000
_cell.angle_alpha   90.00
_cell.angle_beta   90.00
_cell.angle_gamma   90.00
#
_symmetry.space_group_name_H-M   'P 1'
#
loop_
_entity.id
_entity.type
_entity.pdbx_description
1 polymer ?
#
loop_
_entity_poly.entity_id
_entity_poly.type
_entity_poly.pdbx_seq_one_letter_code
_entity_poly.pdbx_strand_id
1 'polypeptide(L)'
;MNRPAPAHPHKVIACREYDILVPFVCHRCGACCRKYEPVVEFELLPEIARGLGASIDVIQDRLLNDRLSHSAGRPTDCCFLDPLHARCFIYAVRPTECRQFPPLTGVGAGVVDCPGYREYRSVLDEFTACMEEAPRGPAPAARGRRPILPDACRDVLHTLTAAQISDGYREVFTQINDMPDSSRSI
;
A
#
# COMPACT_ATOMS: atom_id res chain seq x y z
N MET A 1 -11.77 -9.49 20.04
CA MET A 1 -11.62 -10.45 18.93
C MET A 1 -10.66 -9.85 17.91
N ASN A 2 -9.57 -10.55 17.58
CA ASN A 2 -8.60 -10.06 16.60
C ASN A 2 -9.21 -10.13 15.20
N ARG A 3 -9.29 -8.98 14.54
CA ARG A 3 -9.77 -8.85 13.16
C ARG A 3 -8.68 -9.41 12.23
N PRO A 4 -8.99 -10.25 11.23
CA PRO A 4 -7.99 -10.71 10.28
C PRO A 4 -7.40 -9.50 9.54
N ALA A 5 -6.07 -9.45 9.46
CA ALA A 5 -5.39 -8.41 8.70
C ALA A 5 -5.75 -8.54 7.21
N PRO A 6 -6.05 -7.44 6.52
CA PRO A 6 -6.38 -7.50 5.09
C PRO A 6 -5.16 -7.97 4.28
N ALA A 7 -5.44 -8.70 3.19
CA ALA A 7 -4.43 -9.31 2.32
C ALA A 7 -3.49 -8.31 1.64
N HIS A 8 -3.89 -7.03 1.60
CA HIS A 8 -3.08 -5.95 1.06
C HIS A 8 -2.84 -4.85 2.09
N PRO A 9 -1.62 -4.33 2.14
CA PRO A 9 -1.30 -3.25 3.04
C PRO A 9 -1.94 -1.95 2.56
N HIS A 10 -2.45 -1.24 3.53
CA HIS A 10 -3.25 -0.04 3.40
C HIS A 10 -2.77 0.89 4.51
N LYS A 11 -2.91 2.20 4.32
CA LYS A 11 -2.80 3.10 5.47
C LYS A 11 -4.16 3.17 6.13
N VAL A 12 -4.17 2.93 7.44
CA VAL A 12 -5.31 3.30 8.26
C VAL A 12 -5.21 4.80 8.52
N ILE A 13 -6.15 5.57 7.97
CA ILE A 13 -6.34 6.95 8.41
C ILE A 13 -7.31 6.88 9.59
N ALA A 14 -6.81 7.20 10.79
CA ALA A 14 -7.65 7.36 11.96
C ALA A 14 -8.34 8.74 11.88
N CYS A 15 -9.57 8.76 11.38
CA CYS A 15 -10.38 9.98 11.33
C CYS A 15 -11.50 9.87 12.36
N ARG A 16 -11.30 10.46 13.54
CA ARG A 16 -12.25 10.48 14.67
C ARG A 16 -12.77 9.08 15.04
N GLU A 17 -13.84 8.62 14.39
CA GLU A 17 -14.58 7.39 14.66
C GLU A 17 -14.47 6.36 13.51
N TYR A 18 -13.65 6.62 12.50
CA TYR A 18 -13.48 5.78 11.31
C TYR A 18 -12.05 5.27 11.16
N ASP A 19 -11.94 3.98 10.85
CA ASP A 19 -10.73 3.37 10.29
C ASP A 19 -10.94 3.18 8.79
N ILE A 20 -10.23 3.95 7.97
CA ILE A 20 -10.35 3.88 6.51
C ILE A 20 -9.08 3.31 5.92
N LEU A 21 -9.26 2.30 5.06
CA LEU A 21 -8.18 1.60 4.40
C LEU A 21 -8.01 2.21 3.01
N VAL A 22 -6.92 2.95 2.81
CA VAL A 22 -6.57 3.47 1.49
C VAL A 22 -5.47 2.59 0.89
N PRO A 23 -5.74 1.84 -0.20
CA PRO A 23 -4.74 1.04 -0.87
C PRO A 23 -3.79 1.93 -1.68
N PHE A 24 -2.54 1.48 -1.80
CA PHE A 24 -1.59 2.06 -2.76
C PHE A 24 -1.45 1.14 -3.98
N VAL A 25 -1.46 1.75 -5.17
CA VAL A 25 -1.23 1.05 -6.44
C VAL A 25 0.11 1.48 -7.02
N CYS A 26 0.99 0.51 -7.25
CA CYS A 26 2.28 0.78 -7.88
C CYS A 26 2.14 0.90 -9.39
N HIS A 27 2.51 2.05 -9.95
CA HIS A 27 2.45 2.32 -11.40
C HIS A 27 3.65 1.79 -12.18
N ARG A 28 4.53 1.02 -11.54
CA ARG A 28 5.75 0.45 -12.16
C ARG A 28 6.63 1.50 -12.86
N CYS A 29 6.70 2.70 -12.28
CA CYS A 29 7.45 3.83 -12.82
C CYS A 29 8.94 3.85 -12.44
N GLY A 30 9.36 2.96 -11.52
CA GLY A 30 10.71 2.90 -10.98
C GLY A 30 11.10 4.04 -10.02
N ALA A 31 10.31 5.12 -9.89
CA ALA A 31 10.70 6.30 -9.12
C ALA A 31 11.01 6.01 -7.64
N CYS A 32 10.23 5.14 -6.98
CA CYS A 32 10.53 4.71 -5.60
C CYS A 32 11.70 3.73 -5.56
N CYS A 33 11.80 2.81 -6.51
CA CYS A 33 12.89 1.84 -6.59
C CYS A 33 14.27 2.50 -6.75
N ARG A 34 14.36 3.73 -7.26
CA ARG A 34 15.62 4.50 -7.35
C ARG A 34 16.08 5.15 -6.04
N LYS A 35 15.24 5.12 -5.01
CA LYS A 35 15.46 5.84 -3.75
C LYS A 35 15.26 4.97 -2.52
N TYR A 36 15.03 3.67 -2.72
CA TYR A 36 14.62 2.75 -1.67
C TYR A 36 15.08 1.33 -1.99
N GLU A 37 15.79 0.74 -1.03
CA GLU A 37 16.15 -0.67 -1.02
C GLU A 37 15.20 -1.42 -0.06
N PRO A 38 14.46 -2.44 -0.54
CA PRO A 38 13.62 -3.24 0.32
C PRO A 38 14.40 -4.28 1.11
N VAL A 39 14.00 -4.51 2.36
CA VAL A 39 14.35 -5.72 3.07
C VAL A 39 13.62 -6.89 2.41
N VAL A 40 14.39 -7.88 1.95
CA VAL A 40 13.89 -9.13 1.40
C VAL A 40 13.94 -10.23 2.46
N GLU A 41 12.81 -10.88 2.68
CA GLU A 41 12.68 -12.04 3.56
C GLU A 41 13.40 -13.26 2.97
N PHE A 42 14.09 -14.02 3.82
CA PHE A 42 14.86 -15.18 3.38
C PHE A 42 13.96 -16.23 2.70
N GLU A 43 12.73 -16.36 3.19
CA GLU A 43 11.70 -17.28 2.70
C GLU A 43 11.25 -16.96 1.26
N LEU A 44 11.42 -15.71 0.80
CA LEU A 44 11.08 -15.30 -0.57
C LEU A 44 12.22 -15.55 -1.57
N LEU A 45 13.45 -15.80 -1.10
CA LEU A 45 14.59 -16.01 -1.99
C LEU A 45 14.39 -17.13 -3.01
N PRO A 46 13.81 -18.31 -2.67
CA PRO A 46 13.57 -19.36 -3.65
C PRO A 46 12.60 -18.94 -4.76
N GLU A 47 11.58 -18.15 -4.44
CA GLU A 47 10.59 -17.66 -5.41
C GLU A 47 11.20 -16.58 -6.32
N ILE A 48 11.97 -15.66 -5.73
CA ILE A 48 12.71 -14.64 -6.47
C ILE A 48 13.73 -15.29 -7.42
N ALA A 49 14.54 -16.22 -6.91
CA ALA A 49 15.52 -16.97 -7.70
C ALA A 49 14.87 -17.68 -8.89
N ARG A 50 13.74 -18.36 -8.66
CA ARG A 50 12.95 -19.01 -9.72
C ARG A 50 12.41 -18.01 -10.74
N GLY A 51 11.84 -16.89 -10.28
CA GLY A 51 11.30 -15.85 -11.15
C GLY A 51 12.36 -15.16 -12.02
N LEU A 52 13.60 -15.10 -11.54
CA LEU A 52 14.72 -14.49 -12.24
C LEU A 52 15.60 -15.49 -13.01
N GLY A 53 15.36 -16.80 -12.88
CA GLY A 53 16.22 -17.83 -13.46
C GLY A 53 17.66 -17.79 -12.91
N ALA A 54 17.83 -17.41 -11.65
CA ALA A 54 19.13 -17.29 -10.98
C ALA A 54 19.24 -18.23 -9.78
N SER A 55 20.46 -18.49 -9.28
CA SER A 55 20.64 -19.20 -8.01
C SER A 55 20.33 -18.28 -6.82
N ILE A 56 20.00 -18.87 -5.67
CA ILE A 56 19.78 -18.13 -4.42
C ILE A 56 21.04 -17.32 -4.05
N ASP A 57 22.24 -17.90 -4.21
CA ASP A 57 23.52 -17.22 -3.95
C ASP A 57 23.66 -15.94 -4.76
N VAL A 58 23.29 -15.95 -6.05
CA VAL A 58 23.30 -14.75 -6.90
C VAL A 58 22.34 -13.68 -6.38
N ILE A 59 21.19 -14.06 -5.83
CA ILE A 59 20.25 -13.10 -5.24
C ILE A 59 20.81 -12.53 -3.94
N GLN A 60 21.39 -13.36 -3.09
CA GLN A 60 22.03 -12.94 -1.85
C GLN A 60 23.20 -11.99 -2.10
N ASP A 61 24.06 -12.30 -3.07
CA ASP A 61 25.16 -11.45 -3.47
C ASP A 61 24.66 -10.09 -3.97
N ARG A 62 23.59 -10.04 -4.76
CA ARG A 62 22.96 -8.78 -5.19
C ARG A 62 22.49 -7.95 -3.99
N LEU A 63 21.77 -8.57 -3.05
CA LEU A 63 21.27 -7.91 -1.84
C LEU A 63 22.41 -7.42 -0.94
N LEU A 64 23.47 -8.21 -0.76
CA LEU A 64 24.64 -7.82 0.03
C LEU A 64 25.36 -6.63 -0.60
N ASN A 65 25.57 -6.64 -1.92
CA ASN A 65 26.22 -5.55 -2.64
C ASN A 65 25.41 -4.25 -2.59
N ASP A 66 24.08 -4.35 -2.66
CA ASP A 66 23.17 -3.20 -2.56
C ASP A 66 23.25 -2.57 -1.16
N ARG A 67 23.16 -3.38 -0.11
CA ARG A 67 23.31 -2.93 1.30
C ARG A 67 24.66 -2.27 1.58
N LEU A 68 25.75 -2.83 1.06
CA LEU A 68 27.09 -2.25 1.22
C LEU A 68 27.20 -0.90 0.51
N SER A 69 26.56 -0.76 -0.64
CA SER A 69 26.54 0.50 -1.40
C SER A 69 25.74 1.59 -0.69
N HIS A 70 24.56 1.24 -0.15
CA HIS A 70 23.76 2.13 0.69
C HIS A 70 24.51 2.57 1.96
N SER A 71 25.17 1.62 2.65
CA SER A 71 25.96 1.92 3.86
C SER A 71 27.12 2.89 3.60
N ALA A 72 27.62 2.93 2.36
CA ALA A 72 28.64 3.88 1.92
C ALA A 72 28.08 5.27 1.52
N GLY A 73 26.79 5.53 1.77
CA GLY A 73 26.13 6.81 1.46
C GLY A 73 25.90 7.04 -0.03
N ARG A 74 25.99 6.00 -0.85
CA ARG A 74 25.67 6.09 -2.28
C ARG A 74 24.18 5.79 -2.42
N PRO A 75 23.36 6.71 -2.96
CA PRO A 75 22.00 6.34 -3.33
C PRO A 75 22.10 5.30 -4.43
N THR A 76 21.72 4.05 -4.14
CA THR A 76 21.64 3.01 -5.16
C THR A 76 20.20 2.72 -5.52
N ASP A 77 20.00 2.55 -6.82
CA ASP A 77 18.79 1.95 -7.34
C ASP A 77 18.67 0.54 -6.73
N CYS A 78 17.46 0.16 -6.31
CA CYS A 78 17.14 -1.18 -5.88
C CYS A 78 17.72 -2.21 -6.86
N CYS A 79 18.42 -3.22 -6.35
CA CYS A 79 19.06 -4.27 -7.15
C CYS A 79 18.10 -5.09 -8.05
N PHE A 80 16.78 -4.95 -7.90
CA PHE A 80 15.76 -5.56 -8.75
C PHE A 80 15.14 -4.61 -9.78
N LEU A 81 15.59 -3.36 -9.86
CA LEU A 81 15.15 -2.40 -10.87
C LEU A 81 15.87 -2.65 -12.20
N ASP A 82 15.09 -2.77 -13.28
CA ASP A 82 15.57 -2.61 -14.64
C ASP A 82 15.87 -1.12 -14.88
N PRO A 83 17.16 -0.72 -15.01
CA PRO A 83 17.50 0.68 -15.15
C PRO A 83 17.04 1.27 -16.48
N LEU A 84 16.89 0.43 -17.52
CA LEU A 84 16.56 0.84 -18.88
C LEU A 84 15.05 1.06 -19.05
N HIS A 85 14.24 0.16 -18.50
CA HIS A 85 12.78 0.21 -18.67
C HIS A 85 12.03 0.70 -17.42
N ALA A 86 12.74 0.97 -16.32
CA ALA A 86 12.18 1.35 -15.02
C ALA A 86 11.18 0.30 -14.45
N ARG A 87 11.37 -0.98 -14.80
CA ARG A 87 10.51 -2.10 -14.40
C ARG A 87 11.13 -2.89 -13.25
N CYS A 88 10.31 -3.39 -12.34
CA CYS A 88 10.77 -4.28 -11.28
C CYS A 88 10.80 -5.73 -11.79
N PHE A 89 11.96 -6.38 -11.77
CA PHE A 89 12.09 -7.78 -12.22
C PHE A 89 11.33 -8.76 -11.31
N ILE A 90 11.12 -8.41 -10.04
CA ILE A 90 10.45 -9.26 -9.05
C ILE A 90 9.03 -8.79 -8.74
N TYR A 91 8.37 -8.03 -9.64
CA TYR A 91 7.09 -7.40 -9.33
C TYR A 91 5.99 -8.38 -8.84
N ALA A 92 5.99 -9.60 -9.39
CA ALA A 92 5.04 -10.65 -9.01
C ALA A 92 5.30 -11.25 -7.62
N VAL A 93 6.56 -11.23 -7.17
CA VAL A 93 7.03 -11.85 -5.91
C VAL A 93 7.66 -10.79 -4.99
N ARG A 94 7.06 -9.59 -4.98
CA ARG A 94 7.57 -8.45 -4.19
C ARG A 94 7.69 -8.81 -2.70
N PRO A 95 8.75 -8.36 -2.00
CA PRO A 95 8.88 -8.43 -0.54
C PRO A 95 7.73 -7.75 0.19
N THR A 96 7.53 -8.07 1.47
CA THR A 96 6.46 -7.45 2.26
C THR A 96 6.61 -5.95 2.29
N GLU A 97 7.83 -5.42 2.48
CA GLU A 97 8.03 -3.97 2.50
C GLU A 97 7.66 -3.30 1.16
N CYS A 98 7.99 -3.91 0.02
CA CYS A 98 7.58 -3.40 -1.30
C CYS A 98 6.06 -3.45 -1.50
N ARG A 99 5.37 -4.44 -0.93
CA ARG A 99 3.90 -4.49 -0.95
C ARG A 99 3.34 -3.38 -0.07
N GLN A 100 3.98 -3.13 1.07
CA GLN A 100 3.60 -2.19 2.13
C GLN A 100 4.00 -0.73 1.88
N PHE A 101 4.73 -0.47 0.80
CA PHE A 101 5.05 0.87 0.34
C PHE A 101 3.81 1.59 -0.18
N PRO A 102 3.69 2.93 0.00
CA PRO A 102 4.41 3.82 0.91
C PRO A 102 3.95 3.82 2.38
N PRO A 103 2.76 3.32 2.81
CA PRO A 103 2.23 3.59 4.16
C PRO A 103 3.13 3.21 5.33
N LEU A 104 3.88 2.11 5.23
CA LEU A 104 4.53 1.48 6.38
C LEU A 104 6.06 1.49 6.30
N THR A 105 6.65 1.95 5.19
CA THR A 105 8.09 1.82 4.97
C THR A 105 8.92 2.96 5.57
N GLY A 106 8.32 4.04 6.10
CA GLY A 106 9.04 5.21 6.63
C GLY A 106 9.78 6.06 5.56
N VAL A 107 10.27 5.41 4.50
CA VAL A 107 10.96 5.98 3.33
C VAL A 107 9.96 6.53 2.29
N GLY A 108 8.69 6.10 2.35
CA GLY A 108 7.65 6.48 1.38
C GLY A 108 7.31 7.97 1.33
N ALA A 109 7.68 8.76 2.35
CA ALA A 109 7.39 10.19 2.41
C ALA A 109 8.22 11.05 1.44
N GLY A 110 9.32 10.53 0.86
CA GLY A 110 10.26 11.30 0.05
C GLY A 110 10.15 11.14 -1.47
N VAL A 111 9.27 10.25 -1.98
CA VAL A 111 9.22 9.93 -3.42
C VAL A 111 8.18 10.81 -4.14
N VAL A 112 8.45 12.11 -4.21
CA VAL A 112 7.56 13.13 -4.85
C VAL A 112 7.30 12.85 -6.35
N ASP A 113 8.23 12.15 -7.00
CA ASP A 113 8.18 11.86 -8.45
C ASP A 113 7.39 10.60 -8.81
N CYS A 114 6.91 9.84 -7.82
CA CYS A 114 6.12 8.63 -8.09
C CYS A 114 4.66 9.00 -8.39
N PRO A 115 4.13 8.73 -9.61
CA PRO A 115 2.74 9.03 -9.95
C PRO A 115 1.76 8.31 -9.03
N GLY A 116 1.97 7.02 -8.75
CA GLY A 116 1.12 6.28 -7.81
C GLY A 116 1.17 6.85 -6.38
N TYR A 117 2.31 7.43 -5.96
CA TYR A 117 2.41 8.11 -4.66
C TYR A 117 1.62 9.42 -4.66
N ARG A 118 1.72 10.20 -5.74
CA ARG A 118 0.99 11.46 -5.89
C ARG A 118 -0.51 11.23 -5.88
N GLU A 119 -1.00 10.25 -6.62
CA GLU A 119 -2.41 9.87 -6.62
C GLU A 119 -2.85 9.41 -5.24
N TYR A 120 -2.10 8.50 -4.62
CA TYR A 120 -2.33 8.07 -3.25
C TYR A 120 -2.37 9.24 -2.26
N ARG A 121 -1.50 10.25 -2.40
CA ARG A 121 -1.52 11.45 -1.54
C ARG A 121 -2.72 12.35 -1.81
N SER A 122 -3.08 12.58 -3.08
CA SER A 122 -4.29 13.35 -3.45
C SER A 122 -5.52 12.76 -2.78
N VAL A 123 -5.66 11.43 -2.80
CA VAL A 123 -6.73 10.71 -2.08
C VAL A 123 -6.74 11.05 -0.59
N LEU A 124 -5.59 10.92 0.08
CA LEU A 124 -5.49 11.17 1.51
C LEU A 124 -5.86 12.62 1.84
N ASP A 125 -5.39 13.56 1.03
CA ASP A 125 -5.57 15.00 1.26
C ASP A 125 -7.03 15.41 1.01
N GLU A 126 -7.64 14.98 -0.11
CA GLU A 126 -9.06 15.20 -0.41
C GLU A 126 -9.97 14.56 0.65
N PHE A 127 -9.65 13.34 1.06
CA PHE A 127 -10.42 12.65 2.09
C PHE A 127 -10.30 13.36 3.44
N THR A 128 -9.09 13.80 3.81
CA THR A 128 -8.86 14.54 5.05
C THR A 128 -9.61 15.87 5.05
N ALA A 129 -9.55 16.63 3.95
CA ALA A 129 -10.28 17.88 3.79
C ALA A 129 -11.80 17.67 3.92
N CYS A 130 -12.34 16.64 3.24
CA CYS A 130 -13.76 16.27 3.37
C CYS A 130 -14.16 16.00 4.83
N MET A 131 -13.32 15.28 5.57
CA MET A 131 -13.58 14.96 6.98
C MET A 131 -13.45 16.16 7.93
N GLU A 132 -12.65 17.16 7.58
CA GLU A 132 -12.53 18.42 8.32
C GLU A 132 -13.76 19.31 8.11
N GLU A 133 -14.27 19.39 6.87
CA GLU A 133 -15.44 20.18 6.48
C GLU A 133 -16.78 19.53 6.87
N ALA A 134 -16.81 18.19 6.97
CA ALA A 134 -18.03 17.47 7.29
C ALA A 134 -18.60 17.93 8.65
N PRO A 135 -19.90 18.31 8.70
CA PRO A 135 -20.54 18.67 9.95
C PRO A 135 -20.39 17.53 10.93
N ARG A 136 -20.09 17.85 12.20
CA ARG A 136 -20.04 16.83 13.26
C ARG A 136 -21.43 16.21 13.32
N GLY A 137 -21.55 14.97 12.87
CA GLY A 137 -22.77 14.19 13.06
C GLY A 137 -23.11 14.11 14.55
N PRO A 138 -24.39 13.86 14.89
CA PRO A 138 -24.73 13.57 16.27
C PRO A 138 -23.83 12.45 16.78
N ALA A 139 -23.27 12.61 17.98
CA ALA A 139 -22.47 11.57 18.62
C ALA A 139 -23.22 10.23 18.53
N PRO A 140 -22.53 9.12 18.19
CA PRO A 140 -23.19 7.86 17.87
C PRO A 140 -24.17 7.48 18.97
N ALA A 141 -25.46 7.50 18.63
CA ALA A 141 -26.54 7.13 19.53
C ALA A 141 -26.47 5.60 19.73
N ALA A 142 -26.06 5.21 20.93
CA ALA A 142 -25.95 3.85 21.44
C ALA A 142 -24.76 3.01 20.90
N ARG A 143 -24.19 2.24 21.84
CA ARG A 143 -23.12 1.25 21.59
C ARG A 143 -23.61 0.28 20.51
N GLY A 144 -22.86 0.19 19.41
CA GLY A 144 -23.04 -0.87 18.40
C GLY A 144 -23.37 -0.41 16.99
N ARG A 145 -23.75 0.86 16.75
CA ARG A 145 -23.82 1.39 15.38
C ARG A 145 -22.50 2.04 15.00
N ARG A 146 -21.90 1.57 13.90
CA ARG A 146 -20.79 2.28 13.28
C ARG A 146 -21.32 3.61 12.73
N PRO A 147 -20.59 4.71 12.92
CA PRO A 147 -20.97 5.97 12.31
C PRO A 147 -20.95 5.83 10.78
N ILE A 148 -21.88 6.51 10.11
CA ILE A 148 -22.04 6.46 8.65
C ILE A 148 -21.21 7.59 8.06
N LEU A 149 -20.26 7.23 7.19
CA LEU A 149 -19.42 8.20 6.50
C LEU A 149 -20.31 9.21 5.73
N PRO A 150 -20.06 10.53 5.83
CA PRO A 150 -20.80 11.53 5.06
C PRO A 150 -20.78 11.20 3.56
N ASP A 151 -21.89 11.43 2.86
CA ASP A 151 -22.04 11.06 1.44
C ASP A 151 -20.95 11.69 0.57
N ALA A 152 -20.61 12.97 0.83
CA ALA A 152 -19.50 13.64 0.14
C ALA A 152 -18.16 12.90 0.28
N CYS A 153 -17.87 12.34 1.46
CA CYS A 153 -16.61 11.61 1.68
C CYS A 153 -16.70 10.18 1.13
N ARG A 154 -17.91 9.62 1.03
CA ARG A 154 -18.16 8.34 0.34
C ARG A 154 -17.93 8.47 -1.16
N ASP A 155 -18.35 9.58 -1.76
CA ASP A 155 -18.18 9.83 -3.20
C ASP A 155 -16.71 10.00 -3.59
N VAL A 156 -15.91 10.64 -2.72
CA VAL A 156 -14.44 10.66 -2.84
C VAL A 156 -13.92 9.22 -2.89
N LEU A 157 -14.27 8.36 -1.92
CA LEU A 157 -13.83 6.96 -1.92
C LEU A 157 -14.32 6.16 -3.14
N HIS A 158 -15.55 6.37 -3.62
CA HIS A 158 -16.08 5.67 -4.79
C HIS A 158 -15.38 6.06 -6.10
N THR A 159 -15.11 7.34 -6.30
CA THR A 159 -14.38 7.85 -7.47
C THR A 159 -12.99 7.21 -7.56
N LEU A 160 -12.35 7.00 -6.41
CA LEU A 160 -11.04 6.38 -6.29
C LEU A 160 -11.07 4.89 -6.60
N THR A 161 -12.12 4.19 -6.17
CA THR A 161 -12.25 2.75 -6.41
C THR A 161 -12.44 2.43 -7.88
N ALA A 162 -13.17 3.25 -8.64
CA ALA A 162 -13.38 3.03 -10.08
C ALA A 162 -12.06 3.07 -10.89
N ALA A 163 -11.12 3.97 -10.53
CA ALA A 163 -9.82 4.06 -11.17
C ALA A 163 -8.88 2.91 -10.77
N GLN A 164 -8.94 2.47 -9.51
CA GLN A 164 -8.02 1.46 -8.93
C GLN A 164 -8.48 0.01 -9.10
N ILE A 165 -9.78 -0.25 -9.34
CA ILE A 165 -10.34 -1.59 -9.53
C ILE A 165 -9.92 -2.22 -10.87
N SER A 166 -9.38 -1.44 -11.82
CA SER A 166 -9.11 -1.94 -13.18
C SER A 166 -8.10 -3.09 -13.28
N ASP A 167 -7.26 -3.37 -12.27
CA ASP A 167 -6.22 -4.41 -12.36
C ASP A 167 -6.08 -5.36 -11.14
N GLY A 168 -7.00 -5.38 -10.16
CA GLY A 168 -6.93 -6.41 -9.11
C GLY A 168 -7.73 -6.23 -7.81
N TYR A 169 -8.45 -5.13 -7.64
CA TYR A 169 -9.08 -4.80 -6.34
C TYR A 169 -10.56 -5.17 -6.19
N ARG A 170 -11.13 -5.92 -7.15
CA ARG A 170 -12.57 -6.24 -7.19
C ARG A 170 -13.07 -7.03 -5.96
N GLU A 171 -12.21 -7.80 -5.30
CA GLU A 171 -12.59 -8.65 -4.16
C GLU A 171 -12.57 -7.91 -2.79
N VAL A 172 -11.78 -6.84 -2.65
CA VAL A 172 -11.63 -6.11 -1.38
C VAL A 172 -12.83 -5.20 -1.11
N PHE A 173 -13.42 -4.64 -2.16
CA PHE A 173 -14.51 -3.67 -2.03
C PHE A 173 -15.85 -4.30 -1.62
N THR A 174 -16.11 -5.52 -2.07
CA THR A 174 -17.26 -6.32 -1.64
C THR A 174 -17.17 -6.69 -0.15
N GLN A 175 -15.99 -6.89 0.43
CA GLN A 175 -15.90 -7.16 1.87
C GLN A 175 -16.17 -5.93 2.76
N ILE A 176 -15.99 -4.72 2.25
CA ILE A 176 -16.29 -3.50 3.03
C ILE A 176 -17.80 -3.19 2.99
N ASN A 177 -18.48 -3.50 1.89
CA ASN A 177 -19.90 -3.18 1.69
C ASN A 177 -20.87 -4.36 1.91
N ASP A 178 -20.44 -5.62 1.75
CA ASP A 178 -21.30 -6.82 1.82
C ASP A 178 -21.00 -7.76 3.00
N MET A 179 -20.38 -7.31 4.09
CA MET A 179 -20.34 -8.15 5.30
C MET A 179 -21.75 -8.34 5.85
N PRO A 180 -22.30 -9.57 5.89
CA PRO A 180 -23.65 -9.78 6.36
C PRO A 180 -23.77 -9.44 7.85
N ASP A 181 -24.93 -8.88 8.19
CA ASP A 181 -25.36 -8.46 9.53
C ASP A 181 -25.42 -9.61 10.57
N SER A 182 -25.09 -10.84 10.16
CA SER A 182 -25.24 -12.07 10.93
C SER A 182 -24.13 -12.34 11.94
N SER A 183 -23.18 -11.43 12.13
CA SER A 183 -22.29 -11.45 13.32
C SER A 183 -22.90 -10.76 14.55
N ARG A 184 -24.24 -10.53 14.55
CA ARG A 184 -25.00 -9.83 15.59
C ARG A 184 -25.33 -10.59 16.87
N SER A 185 -24.86 -11.82 17.09
CA SER A 185 -25.04 -12.49 18.38
C SER A 185 -23.97 -13.55 18.60
N ILE A 186 -23.05 -13.26 19.54
CA ILE A 186 -22.40 -14.10 20.57
C ILE A 186 -21.16 -13.34 21.07
#